data_AF-A0A2H3EDF7-F1
#
_entry.id   AF-A0A2H3EDF7-F1
#
_cell.length_a   1.000
_cell.length_b   1.000
_cell.length_c   1.000
_cell.angle_alpha   90.00
_cell.angle_beta   90.00
_cell.angle_gamma   90.00
#
_symmetry.space_group_name_H-M   'P 1'
#
loop_
_entity.id
_entity.type
_entity.pdbx_description
1 polymer ?
#
loop_
_entity_poly.entity_id
_entity_poly.type
_entity_poly.pdbx_seq_one_letter_code
_entity_poly.pdbx_strand_id
1 'polypeptide(L)'
;MSGSSKLPTVPHLTSVLLVSSNSFSETLKYLVKHLSDGGPSTALATITPLCGLAVQFEKVTWLIMHKFHSLLSSAGWTIRHAGAFDNDAFLQIANTCQLARKEIVPVIEKYLDRIEMPLMTELRGSYGLETFLRFIKQIPGFWSVRIDLLDDIPEIISLLYSSCGAMMSCLDCVEQYSRLLQNRFKDTEWIYLHRNRPDLIWCLDATECSVQKSLSGLIFHYDLETYHHWSPYYY
;
A
#
# COMPACT_ATOMS: atom_id res chain seq x y z
N MET A 1 -2.78 -2.57 33.38
CA MET A 1 -3.74 -1.58 32.85
C MET A 1 -3.54 -1.51 31.35
N SER A 2 -4.34 -2.23 30.58
CA SER A 2 -4.30 -2.18 29.11
C SER A 2 -5.11 -0.96 28.68
N GLY A 3 -4.44 0.08 28.18
CA GLY A 3 -5.12 1.19 27.54
C GLY A 3 -5.88 0.65 26.34
N SER A 4 -7.20 0.66 26.41
CA SER A 4 -8.06 0.37 25.26
C SER A 4 -7.86 1.49 24.25
N SER A 5 -6.89 1.32 23.34
CA SER A 5 -6.83 2.12 22.14
C SER A 5 -8.08 1.78 21.33
N LYS A 6 -9.03 2.72 21.27
CA LYS A 6 -10.20 2.57 20.41
C LYS A 6 -9.72 2.39 18.98
N LEU A 7 -10.15 1.31 18.33
CA LEU A 7 -9.91 1.09 16.91
C LEU A 7 -10.39 2.31 16.11
N PRO A 8 -9.62 2.81 15.13
CA PRO A 8 -10.08 3.89 14.27
C PRO A 8 -11.27 3.43 13.45
N THR A 9 -12.23 4.33 13.20
CA THR A 9 -13.43 3.98 12.43
C THR A 9 -13.07 3.52 11.02
N VAL A 10 -13.81 2.56 10.46
CA VAL A 10 -13.57 2.03 9.11
C VAL A 10 -13.46 3.15 8.04
N PRO A 11 -14.32 4.18 8.00
CA PRO A 11 -14.16 5.26 7.02
C PRO A 11 -12.83 6.03 7.14
N HIS A 12 -12.35 6.24 8.36
CA HIS A 12 -11.04 6.85 8.59
C HIS A 12 -9.92 5.92 8.10
N LEU A 13 -9.99 4.63 8.42
CA LEU A 13 -9.02 3.63 7.96
C LEU A 13 -8.96 3.58 6.44
N THR A 14 -10.10 3.53 5.76
CA THR A 14 -10.12 3.43 4.30
C THR A 14 -9.67 4.73 3.62
N SER A 15 -9.90 5.88 4.26
CA SER A 15 -9.35 7.17 3.80
C SER A 15 -7.82 7.21 3.93
N VAL A 16 -7.27 6.82 5.09
CA VAL A 16 -5.82 6.80 5.31
C VAL A 16 -5.17 5.80 4.35
N LEU A 17 -5.73 4.59 4.22
CA LEU A 17 -5.22 3.58 3.31
C LEU A 17 -5.16 4.09 1.87
N LEU A 18 -6.21 4.77 1.39
CA LEU A 18 -6.24 5.31 0.03
C LEU A 18 -5.19 6.40 -0.17
N VAL A 19 -5.08 7.35 0.77
CA VAL A 19 -4.08 8.44 0.69
C VAL A 19 -2.67 7.86 0.71
N SER A 20 -2.39 6.94 1.62
CA SER A 20 -1.07 6.29 1.73
C SER A 20 -0.75 5.43 0.51
N SER A 21 -1.72 4.69 -0.03
CA SER A 21 -1.53 3.93 -1.27
C SER A 21 -1.19 4.85 -2.43
N ASN A 22 -1.94 5.94 -2.63
CA ASN A 22 -1.67 6.89 -3.69
C ASN A 22 -0.30 7.57 -3.51
N SER A 23 0.02 7.98 -2.28
CA SER A 23 1.33 8.57 -1.94
C SER A 23 2.47 7.61 -2.26
N PHE A 24 2.36 6.35 -1.84
CA PHE A 24 3.36 5.32 -2.11
C PHE A 24 3.58 5.14 -3.62
N SER A 25 2.50 4.96 -4.37
CA SER A 25 2.59 4.66 -5.80
C SER A 25 3.05 5.86 -6.63
N GLU A 26 2.54 7.06 -6.35
CA GLU A 26 2.97 8.28 -7.07
C GLU A 26 4.42 8.64 -6.73
N THR A 27 4.86 8.43 -5.49
CA THR A 27 6.28 8.62 -5.12
C THR A 27 7.18 7.64 -5.88
N LEU A 28 6.77 6.37 -6.00
CA LEU A 28 7.53 5.38 -6.74
C LEU A 28 7.56 5.69 -8.24
N LYS A 29 6.43 6.11 -8.84
CA LYS A 29 6.39 6.55 -10.24
C LYS A 29 7.25 7.77 -10.48
N TYR A 30 7.24 8.74 -9.57
CA TYR A 30 8.10 9.92 -9.64
C TYR A 30 9.56 9.49 -9.71
N LEU A 31 9.99 8.60 -8.81
CA LEU A 31 11.34 8.05 -8.80
C LEU A 31 11.69 7.36 -10.12
N VAL A 32 10.84 6.44 -10.58
CA VAL A 32 11.05 5.69 -11.84
C VAL A 32 11.17 6.63 -13.04
N LYS A 33 10.26 7.60 -13.15
CA LYS A 33 10.24 8.56 -14.25
C LYS A 33 11.52 9.42 -14.27
N HIS A 34 11.93 9.97 -13.13
CA HIS A 34 13.11 10.83 -13.08
C HIS A 34 14.41 10.05 -13.31
N LEU A 35 14.45 8.78 -12.90
CA LEU A 35 15.56 7.88 -13.26
C LEU A 35 15.59 7.56 -14.75
N SER A 36 14.44 7.43 -15.40
CA SER A 36 14.36 7.25 -16.85
C SER A 36 14.77 8.51 -17.62
N ASP A 37 14.40 9.69 -17.12
CA ASP A 37 14.61 10.96 -17.81
C ASP A 37 16.04 11.51 -17.63
N GLY A 38 16.69 11.23 -16.49
CA GLY A 38 17.99 11.83 -16.15
C GLY A 38 19.01 10.91 -15.49
N GLY A 39 18.65 9.66 -15.19
CA GLY A 39 19.52 8.69 -14.53
C GLY A 39 20.35 7.84 -15.54
N PRO A 40 21.45 7.25 -15.09
CA PRO A 40 22.11 6.19 -15.87
C PRO A 40 21.20 4.94 -15.93
N SER A 41 21.33 4.14 -16.98
CA SER A 41 20.50 2.93 -17.17
C SER A 41 20.62 1.91 -16.03
N THR A 42 21.77 1.90 -15.33
CA THR A 42 22.04 1.11 -14.12
C THR A 42 21.20 1.53 -12.91
N ALA A 43 20.80 2.79 -12.82
CA ALA A 43 20.00 3.29 -11.70
C ALA A 43 18.55 2.77 -11.74
N LEU A 44 17.98 2.58 -12.95
CA LEU A 44 16.69 1.91 -13.14
C LEU A 44 16.75 0.45 -12.70
N ALA A 45 17.77 -0.29 -13.14
CA ALA A 45 17.97 -1.68 -12.69
C ALA A 45 18.12 -1.80 -11.18
N THR A 46 18.68 -0.76 -10.54
CA THR A 46 18.82 -0.67 -9.09
C THR A 46 17.47 -0.56 -8.39
N ILE A 47 16.41 0.02 -8.97
CA ILE A 47 15.10 0.15 -8.32
C ILE A 47 14.04 -0.87 -8.80
N THR A 48 14.31 -1.66 -9.84
CA THR A 48 13.37 -2.66 -10.37
C THR A 48 12.84 -3.63 -9.31
N PRO A 49 13.67 -4.19 -8.39
CA PRO A 49 13.15 -5.07 -7.34
C PRO A 49 12.14 -4.39 -6.40
N LEU A 50 12.34 -3.10 -6.09
CA LEU A 50 11.38 -2.32 -5.30
C LEU A 50 10.04 -2.18 -6.03
N CYS A 51 10.07 -1.97 -7.34
CA CYS A 51 8.87 -1.89 -8.16
C CYS A 51 8.07 -3.21 -8.13
N GLY A 52 8.77 -4.35 -8.23
CA GLY A 52 8.12 -5.67 -8.12
C GLY A 52 7.47 -5.89 -6.75
N LEU A 53 8.16 -5.50 -5.67
CA LEU A 53 7.63 -5.59 -4.31
C LEU A 53 6.42 -4.66 -4.08
N ALA A 54 6.46 -3.45 -4.63
CA ALA A 54 5.37 -2.49 -4.59
C ALA A 54 4.09 -3.07 -5.24
N VAL A 55 4.21 -3.62 -6.44
CA VAL A 55 3.09 -4.28 -7.13
C VAL A 55 2.53 -5.44 -6.31
N GLN A 56 3.39 -6.25 -5.69
CA GLN A 56 2.94 -7.33 -4.81
C GLN A 56 2.19 -6.81 -3.59
N PHE A 57 2.66 -5.72 -2.98
CA PHE A 57 2.01 -5.13 -1.82
C PHE A 57 0.66 -4.48 -2.17
N GLU A 58 0.56 -3.81 -3.31
CA GLU A 58 -0.71 -3.28 -3.84
C GLU A 58 -1.73 -4.40 -4.09
N LYS A 59 -1.31 -5.50 -4.73
CA LYS A 59 -2.13 -6.71 -4.94
C LYS A 59 -2.68 -7.26 -3.63
N VAL A 60 -1.81 -7.40 -2.63
CA VAL A 60 -2.18 -7.90 -1.31
C VAL A 60 -3.14 -6.96 -0.60
N THR A 61 -2.88 -5.64 -0.66
CA THR A 61 -3.74 -4.61 -0.08
C THR A 61 -5.15 -4.67 -0.67
N TRP A 62 -5.25 -4.71 -2.00
CA TRP A 62 -6.53 -4.82 -2.69
C TRP A 62 -7.27 -6.11 -2.31
N LEU A 63 -6.56 -7.24 -2.28
CA LEU A 63 -7.13 -8.55 -1.94
C LEU A 63 -7.72 -8.56 -0.53
N ILE A 64 -7.01 -8.01 0.46
CA ILE A 64 -7.49 -7.90 1.84
C ILE A 64 -8.76 -7.05 1.89
N MET A 65 -8.75 -5.88 1.25
CA MET A 65 -9.91 -4.98 1.25
C MET A 65 -11.12 -5.58 0.53
N HIS A 66 -10.90 -6.31 -0.57
CA HIS A 66 -11.96 -6.99 -1.29
C HIS A 66 -12.60 -8.09 -0.44
N LYS A 67 -11.79 -8.89 0.25
CA LYS A 67 -12.30 -9.92 1.17
C LYS A 67 -13.03 -9.31 2.36
N PHE A 68 -12.54 -8.17 2.88
CA PHE A 68 -13.20 -7.48 3.97
C PHE A 68 -14.58 -6.94 3.55
N HIS A 69 -14.69 -6.42 2.33
CA HIS A 69 -15.98 -6.08 1.72
C HIS A 69 -16.91 -7.29 1.64
N SER A 70 -16.45 -8.44 1.12
CA SER A 70 -17.23 -9.68 1.08
C SER A 70 -17.68 -10.14 2.47
N LEU A 71 -16.83 -10.00 3.48
CA LEU A 71 -17.14 -10.35 4.87
C LEU A 71 -18.25 -9.46 5.45
N LEU A 72 -18.22 -8.16 5.18
CA LEU A 72 -19.27 -7.21 5.57
C LEU A 72 -20.60 -7.54 4.88
N SER A 73 -20.56 -7.86 3.58
CA SER A 73 -21.74 -8.28 2.82
C SER A 73 -22.36 -9.57 3.40
N SER A 74 -21.51 -10.55 3.72
CA SER A 74 -21.94 -11.81 4.38
C SER A 74 -22.54 -11.57 5.76
N ALA A 75 -21.96 -10.65 6.55
CA ALA A 75 -22.51 -10.22 7.83
C ALA A 75 -23.92 -9.62 7.66
N GLY A 76 -24.08 -8.68 6.73
CA GLY A 76 -25.38 -8.06 6.43
C GLY A 76 -26.42 -9.07 5.97
N TRP A 77 -26.03 -10.00 5.09
CA TRP A 77 -26.89 -11.10 4.65
C TRP A 77 -27.33 -12.00 5.80
N THR A 78 -26.40 -12.36 6.70
CA THR A 78 -26.67 -13.21 7.85
C THR A 78 -27.71 -12.61 8.78
N ILE A 79 -27.60 -11.30 9.09
CA ILE A 79 -28.57 -10.59 9.93
C ILE A 79 -29.97 -10.53 9.30
N ARG A 80 -30.06 -10.38 7.98
CA ARG A 80 -31.35 -10.28 7.25
C ARG A 80 -32.02 -11.64 7.07
N HIS A 81 -31.25 -12.66 6.68
CA HIS A 81 -31.81 -13.90 6.14
C HIS A 81 -31.51 -15.14 6.99
N ALA A 82 -30.80 -15.01 8.12
CA ALA A 82 -30.34 -16.14 8.93
C ALA A 82 -29.51 -17.17 8.12
N GLY A 83 -28.66 -16.67 7.23
CA GLY A 83 -27.70 -17.47 6.46
C GLY A 83 -26.46 -17.86 7.26
N ALA A 84 -25.64 -18.76 6.71
CA ALA A 84 -24.34 -19.07 7.27
C ALA A 84 -23.36 -17.91 7.03
N PHE A 85 -22.61 -17.55 8.08
CA PHE A 85 -21.54 -16.55 7.98
C PHE A 85 -20.28 -17.16 7.36
N ASP A 86 -19.68 -16.45 6.41
CA ASP A 86 -18.46 -16.89 5.72
C ASP A 86 -17.23 -16.76 6.62
N ASN A 87 -16.86 -17.86 7.26
CA ASN A 87 -15.65 -17.93 8.10
C ASN A 87 -14.35 -18.02 7.28
N ASP A 88 -14.41 -18.45 6.02
CA ASP A 88 -13.23 -18.65 5.18
C ASP A 88 -12.66 -17.32 4.73
N ALA A 89 -13.54 -16.34 4.45
CA ALA A 89 -13.13 -14.97 4.14
C ALA A 89 -12.26 -14.36 5.26
N PHE A 90 -12.59 -14.59 6.54
CA PHE A 90 -11.76 -14.13 7.66
C PHE A 90 -10.38 -14.80 7.66
N LEU A 91 -10.32 -16.13 7.50
CA LEU A 91 -9.04 -16.86 7.53
C LEU A 91 -8.12 -16.37 6.40
N GLN A 92 -8.69 -16.10 5.23
CA GLN A 92 -7.96 -15.55 4.11
C GLN A 92 -7.45 -14.13 4.39
N ILE A 93 -8.26 -13.24 4.99
CA ILE A 93 -7.79 -11.92 5.43
C ILE A 93 -6.62 -12.05 6.41
N ALA A 94 -6.76 -12.87 7.45
CA ALA A 94 -5.73 -13.03 8.47
C ALA A 94 -4.42 -13.58 7.90
N ASN A 95 -4.49 -14.60 7.05
CA ASN A 95 -3.32 -15.18 6.39
C ASN A 95 -2.64 -14.16 5.46
N THR A 96 -3.41 -13.41 4.68
CA THR A 96 -2.86 -12.41 3.76
C THR A 96 -2.27 -11.20 4.52
N CYS A 97 -2.89 -10.73 5.61
CA CYS A 97 -2.30 -9.72 6.49
C CYS A 97 -1.00 -10.23 7.13
N GLN A 98 -0.96 -11.48 7.56
CA GLN A 98 0.26 -12.08 8.11
C GLN A 98 1.38 -12.14 7.07
N LEU A 99 1.07 -12.54 5.83
CA LEU A 99 2.02 -12.54 4.72
C LEU A 99 2.59 -11.13 4.47
N ALA A 100 1.71 -10.12 4.38
CA ALA A 100 2.11 -8.73 4.20
C ALA A 100 3.06 -8.27 5.31
N ARG A 101 2.67 -8.52 6.57
CA ARG A 101 3.38 -8.08 7.77
C ARG A 101 4.73 -8.76 7.95
N LYS A 102 4.84 -10.05 7.64
CA LYS A 102 6.04 -10.86 7.93
C LYS A 102 7.01 -10.97 6.76
N GLU A 103 6.51 -10.87 5.53
CA GLU A 103 7.31 -11.16 4.34
C GLU A 103 7.43 -9.93 3.44
N ILE A 104 6.33 -9.26 3.08
CA ILE A 104 6.36 -8.21 2.06
C ILE A 104 6.91 -6.89 2.61
N VAL A 105 6.27 -6.34 3.65
CA VAL A 105 6.62 -5.03 4.22
C VAL A 105 8.07 -5.02 4.74
N PRO A 106 8.55 -6.02 5.50
CA PRO A 106 9.93 -6.03 5.96
C PRO A 106 10.95 -6.12 4.83
N VAL A 107 10.60 -6.77 3.71
CA VAL A 107 11.49 -6.83 2.54
C VAL A 107 11.54 -5.48 1.83
N ILE A 108 10.41 -4.77 1.72
CA ILE A 108 10.37 -3.39 1.21
C ILE A 108 11.23 -2.47 2.09
N GLU A 109 11.00 -2.47 3.40
CA GLU A 109 11.74 -1.63 4.35
C GLU A 109 13.25 -1.90 4.29
N LYS A 110 13.66 -3.16 4.33
CA LYS A 110 15.07 -3.56 4.20
C LYS A 110 15.68 -3.15 2.86
N TYR A 111 14.88 -3.13 1.81
CA TYR A 111 15.32 -2.67 0.50
C TYR A 111 15.54 -1.16 0.51
N LEU A 112 14.59 -0.40 1.05
CA LEU A 112 14.68 1.05 1.23
C LEU A 112 15.90 1.45 2.08
N ASP A 113 16.22 0.70 3.14
CA ASP A 113 17.42 0.94 3.96
C ASP A 113 18.73 0.80 3.18
N ARG A 114 18.71 0.03 2.09
CA ARG A 114 19.92 -0.33 1.31
C ARG A 114 20.01 0.39 -0.02
N ILE A 115 18.91 0.92 -0.53
CA ILE A 115 18.82 1.46 -1.89
C ILE A 115 19.43 2.86 -2.01
N GLU A 116 19.40 3.64 -0.92
CA GLU A 116 19.81 5.05 -0.92
C GLU A 116 21.24 5.23 -1.43
N MET A 117 22.21 4.60 -0.78
CA MET A 117 23.63 4.81 -1.10
C MET A 117 24.01 4.31 -2.52
N PRO A 118 23.59 3.12 -2.97
CA PRO A 118 23.79 2.71 -4.36
C PRO A 118 23.19 3.69 -5.36
N LEU A 119 21.94 4.11 -5.14
CA LEU A 119 21.23 5.01 -6.05
C LEU A 119 21.91 6.38 -6.12
N MET A 120 22.29 6.93 -4.97
CA MET A 120 23.04 8.18 -4.89
C MET A 120 24.41 8.08 -5.57
N THR A 121 25.08 6.93 -5.49
CA THR A 121 26.39 6.72 -6.15
C THR A 121 26.25 6.73 -7.66
N GLU A 122 25.29 5.97 -8.20
CA GLU A 122 24.97 5.95 -9.63
C GLU A 122 24.60 7.35 -10.13
N LEU A 123 23.75 8.06 -9.39
CA LEU A 123 23.31 9.40 -9.76
C LEU A 123 24.37 10.48 -9.55
N ARG A 124 25.33 10.35 -8.65
CA ARG A 124 26.46 11.31 -8.60
C ARG A 124 27.40 11.14 -9.79
N GLY A 125 27.66 9.90 -10.19
CA GLY A 125 28.63 9.60 -11.24
C GLY A 125 30.04 10.06 -10.83
N SER A 126 30.81 10.57 -11.79
CA SER A 126 32.15 11.08 -11.50
C SER A 126 32.10 12.42 -10.76
N TYR A 127 33.07 12.67 -9.87
CA TYR A 127 33.17 13.91 -9.10
C TYR A 127 33.13 15.18 -9.98
N GLY A 128 33.79 15.12 -11.16
CA GLY A 128 33.78 16.23 -12.11
C GLY A 128 32.39 16.48 -12.71
N LEU A 129 31.62 15.42 -13.00
CA LEU A 129 30.26 15.54 -13.51
C LEU A 129 29.31 16.12 -12.46
N GLU A 130 29.36 15.64 -11.22
CA GLU A 130 28.56 16.20 -10.12
C GLU A 130 28.86 17.70 -9.93
N THR A 131 30.14 18.07 -9.90
CA THR A 131 30.58 19.46 -9.76
C THR A 131 30.05 20.33 -10.90
N PHE A 132 30.12 19.84 -12.14
CA PHE A 132 29.60 20.53 -13.31
C PHE A 132 28.07 20.70 -13.24
N LEU A 133 27.34 19.64 -12.90
CA LEU A 133 25.87 19.68 -12.80
C LEU A 133 25.40 20.63 -11.70
N ARG A 134 26.10 20.68 -10.56
CA ARG A 134 25.82 21.66 -9.50
C ARG A 134 26.13 23.08 -9.91
N PHE A 135 27.20 23.29 -10.67
CA PHE A 135 27.54 24.61 -11.20
C PHE A 135 26.46 25.14 -12.15
N ILE A 136 26.03 24.32 -13.14
CA ILE A 136 25.00 24.75 -14.09
C ILE A 136 23.63 24.99 -13.42
N LYS A 137 23.29 24.26 -12.34
CA LYS A 137 22.06 24.47 -11.56
C LYS A 137 21.96 25.88 -10.95
N GLN A 138 23.08 26.58 -10.78
CA GLN A 138 23.10 27.97 -10.29
C GLN A 138 22.76 29.00 -11.38
N ILE A 139 22.75 28.60 -12.65
CA ILE A 139 22.47 29.50 -13.78
C ILE A 139 20.95 29.52 -14.02
N PRO A 140 20.29 30.69 -13.96
CA PRO A 140 18.86 30.78 -14.21
C PRO A 140 18.47 30.19 -15.57
N GLY A 141 17.49 29.27 -15.58
CA GLY A 141 17.02 28.59 -16.78
C GLY A 141 17.71 27.27 -17.10
N PHE A 142 18.78 26.90 -16.38
CA PHE A 142 19.40 25.58 -16.46
C PHE A 142 18.91 24.68 -15.32
N TRP A 143 18.27 23.57 -15.70
CA TRP A 143 17.75 22.57 -14.77
C TRP A 143 18.41 21.23 -15.04
N SER A 144 18.64 20.47 -13.98
CA SER A 144 19.20 19.12 -14.08
C SER A 144 18.32 18.17 -13.29
N VAL A 145 17.46 17.45 -14.01
CA VAL A 145 16.60 16.37 -13.49
C VAL A 145 17.40 15.43 -12.58
N ARG A 146 18.65 15.16 -12.93
CA ARG A 146 19.57 14.30 -12.18
C ARG A 146 19.97 14.88 -10.82
N ILE A 147 20.24 16.19 -10.73
CA ILE A 147 20.61 16.84 -9.46
C ILE A 147 19.38 17.07 -8.60
N ASP A 148 18.25 17.44 -9.20
CA ASP A 148 16.99 17.59 -8.47
C ASP A 148 16.60 16.24 -7.84
N LEU A 149 16.68 15.15 -8.61
CA LEU A 149 16.47 13.80 -8.08
C LEU A 149 17.47 13.41 -6.98
N LEU A 150 18.75 13.77 -7.12
CA LEU A 150 19.76 13.53 -6.07
C LEU A 150 19.40 14.21 -4.75
N ASP A 151 18.88 15.44 -4.82
CA ASP A 151 18.48 16.21 -3.66
C ASP A 151 17.19 15.62 -3.03
N ASP A 152 16.29 15.08 -3.85
CA ASP A 152 14.99 14.54 -3.43
C ASP A 152 15.04 13.11 -2.85
N ILE A 153 16.09 12.32 -3.12
CA ILE A 153 16.15 10.89 -2.73
C ILE A 153 15.84 10.61 -1.26
N PRO A 154 16.41 11.34 -0.28
CA PRO A 154 16.10 11.09 1.13
C PRO A 154 14.62 11.29 1.46
N GLU A 155 13.98 12.29 0.86
CA GLU A 155 12.56 12.56 1.02
C GLU A 155 11.71 11.49 0.35
N ILE A 156 12.04 11.08 -0.87
CA ILE A 156 11.38 9.99 -1.60
C ILE A 156 11.40 8.70 -0.77
N ILE A 157 12.56 8.31 -0.24
CA ILE A 157 12.69 7.10 0.57
C ILE A 157 11.85 7.21 1.85
N SER A 158 11.87 8.36 2.51
CA SER A 158 11.06 8.62 3.70
C SER A 158 9.56 8.53 3.43
N LEU A 159 9.10 9.07 2.30
CA LEU A 159 7.70 8.99 1.86
C LEU A 159 7.27 7.56 1.54
N LEU A 160 8.12 6.77 0.89
CA LEU A 160 7.85 5.35 0.64
C LEU A 160 7.74 4.56 1.95
N TYR A 161 8.66 4.80 2.88
CA TYR A 161 8.68 4.13 4.18
C TYR A 161 7.41 4.43 5.00
N SER A 162 7.11 5.74 5.15
CA SER A 162 5.95 6.19 5.92
C SER A 162 4.62 5.73 5.29
N SER A 163 4.51 5.77 3.97
CA SER A 163 3.31 5.31 3.26
C SER A 163 3.12 3.79 3.41
N CYS A 164 4.20 3.00 3.26
CA CYS A 164 4.17 1.55 3.46
C CYS A 164 3.72 1.17 4.87
N GLY A 165 4.31 1.80 5.89
CA GLY A 165 3.94 1.58 7.30
C GLY A 165 2.49 1.98 7.61
N ALA A 166 2.01 3.09 7.05
CA ALA A 166 0.63 3.55 7.22
C ALA A 166 -0.38 2.58 6.56
N MET A 167 -0.08 2.09 5.35
CA MET A 167 -0.90 1.06 4.69
C MET A 167 -0.98 -0.20 5.55
N MET A 168 0.15 -0.72 6.02
CA MET A 168 0.18 -1.93 6.85
C MET A 168 -0.59 -1.74 8.17
N SER A 169 -0.46 -0.58 8.81
CA SER A 169 -1.23 -0.25 10.02
C SER A 169 -2.75 -0.25 9.78
N CYS A 170 -3.19 0.20 8.60
CA CYS A 170 -4.59 0.13 8.20
C CYS A 170 -5.04 -1.33 8.00
N LEU A 171 -4.21 -2.15 7.35
CA LEU A 171 -4.50 -3.58 7.13
C LEU A 171 -4.55 -4.37 8.44
N ASP A 172 -3.73 -4.02 9.43
CA ASP A 172 -3.79 -4.57 10.79
C ASP A 172 -5.13 -4.27 11.46
N CYS A 173 -5.64 -3.04 11.28
CA CYS A 173 -6.95 -2.67 11.79
C CYS A 173 -8.08 -3.44 11.08
N VAL A 174 -7.98 -3.64 9.77
CA VAL A 174 -8.93 -4.44 8.98
C VAL A 174 -8.95 -5.89 9.47
N GLU A 175 -7.80 -6.48 9.78
CA GLU A 175 -7.72 -7.82 10.37
C GLU A 175 -8.46 -7.88 11.72
N GLN A 176 -8.25 -6.87 12.58
CA GLN A 176 -8.91 -6.79 13.88
C GLN A 176 -10.44 -6.64 13.74
N TYR A 177 -10.92 -5.78 12.84
CA TYR A 177 -12.35 -5.67 12.55
C TYR A 177 -12.94 -6.97 12.02
N SER A 178 -12.21 -7.66 11.13
CA SER A 178 -12.62 -8.95 10.58
C SER A 178 -12.75 -10.00 11.69
N ARG A 179 -11.84 -9.98 12.67
CA ARG A 179 -11.91 -10.85 13.86
C ARG A 179 -13.10 -10.52 14.76
N LEU A 180 -13.41 -9.24 14.96
CA LEU A 180 -14.58 -8.81 15.73
C LEU A 180 -15.88 -9.28 15.07
N LEU A 181 -16.00 -9.13 13.75
CA LEU A 181 -17.12 -9.67 12.99
C LEU A 181 -17.20 -11.18 13.15
N GLN A 182 -16.10 -11.90 12.95
CA GLN A 182 -16.08 -13.35 13.10
C GLN A 182 -16.56 -13.80 14.48
N ASN A 183 -16.07 -13.18 15.55
CA ASN A 183 -16.48 -13.54 16.90
C ASN A 183 -17.97 -13.30 17.16
N ARG A 184 -18.53 -12.20 16.64
CA ARG A 184 -19.97 -11.90 16.77
C ARG A 184 -20.84 -12.83 15.95
N PHE A 185 -20.42 -13.15 14.74
CA PHE A 185 -21.21 -13.97 13.82
C PHE A 185 -21.00 -15.49 13.99
N LYS A 186 -20.07 -15.91 14.86
CA LYS A 186 -20.03 -17.28 15.38
C LYS A 186 -21.04 -17.51 16.51
N ASP A 187 -21.46 -16.44 17.19
CA ASP A 187 -22.43 -16.50 18.27
C ASP A 187 -23.85 -16.51 17.69
N THR A 188 -24.43 -17.71 17.62
CA THR A 188 -25.77 -17.92 17.03
C THR A 188 -26.88 -17.27 17.85
N GLU A 189 -26.72 -17.17 19.17
CA GLU A 189 -27.66 -16.47 20.04
C GLU A 189 -27.60 -14.96 19.78
N TRP A 190 -26.39 -14.41 19.67
CA TRP A 190 -26.21 -13.00 19.31
C TRP A 190 -26.85 -12.66 17.96
N ILE A 191 -26.62 -13.51 16.93
CA ILE A 191 -27.26 -13.34 15.61
C ILE A 191 -28.79 -13.37 15.73
N TYR A 192 -29.33 -14.34 16.46
CA TYR A 192 -30.78 -14.49 16.64
C TYR A 192 -31.39 -13.24 17.29
N LEU A 193 -30.77 -12.73 18.35
CA LEU A 193 -31.21 -11.53 19.07
C LEU A 193 -31.12 -10.24 18.24
N HIS A 194 -30.20 -10.19 17.27
CA HIS A 194 -29.96 -9.01 16.43
C HIS A 194 -30.51 -9.16 15.01
N ARG A 195 -31.31 -10.19 14.76
CA ARG A 195 -31.91 -10.47 13.45
C ARG A 195 -32.81 -9.31 13.02
N ASN A 196 -32.70 -8.91 11.75
CA ASN A 196 -33.48 -7.82 11.16
C ASN A 196 -33.38 -6.47 11.89
N ARG A 197 -32.36 -6.27 12.73
CA ARG A 197 -32.19 -5.04 13.50
C ARG A 197 -31.77 -3.89 12.56
N PRO A 198 -32.60 -2.85 12.34
CA PRO A 198 -32.38 -1.91 11.24
C PRO A 198 -31.11 -1.06 11.36
N ASP A 199 -30.76 -0.65 12.58
CA ASP A 199 -29.55 0.12 12.87
C ASP A 199 -28.27 -0.69 12.62
N LEU A 200 -28.26 -1.97 12.98
CA LEU A 200 -27.13 -2.86 12.68
C LEU A 200 -26.97 -3.08 11.18
N ILE A 201 -28.08 -3.35 10.48
CA ILE A 201 -28.08 -3.51 9.01
C ILE A 201 -27.55 -2.23 8.35
N TRP A 202 -28.07 -1.08 8.75
CA TRP A 202 -27.63 0.21 8.22
C TRP A 202 -26.14 0.46 8.47
N CYS A 203 -25.65 0.16 9.67
CA CYS A 203 -24.22 0.27 9.99
C CYS A 203 -23.34 -0.64 9.13
N LEU A 204 -23.75 -1.89 8.90
CA LEU A 204 -23.02 -2.82 8.04
C LEU A 204 -23.00 -2.34 6.59
N ASP A 205 -24.16 -1.94 6.05
CA ASP A 205 -24.27 -1.42 4.68
C ASP A 205 -23.45 -0.14 4.49
N ALA A 206 -23.52 0.80 5.44
CA ALA A 206 -22.74 2.04 5.38
C ALA A 206 -21.23 1.76 5.40
N THR A 207 -20.82 0.78 6.20
CA THR A 207 -19.41 0.35 6.28
C THR A 207 -18.98 -0.33 4.98
N GLU A 208 -19.79 -1.25 4.45
CA GLU A 208 -19.58 -1.94 3.17
C GLU A 208 -19.44 -0.92 2.03
N CYS A 209 -20.36 0.04 1.92
CA CYS A 209 -20.30 1.12 0.94
C CYS A 209 -19.02 1.97 1.08
N SER A 210 -18.57 2.25 2.31
CA SER A 210 -17.31 2.99 2.53
C SER A 210 -16.11 2.19 2.01
N VAL A 211 -16.06 0.89 2.30
CA VAL A 211 -15.01 -0.01 1.81
C VAL A 211 -15.05 -0.13 0.29
N GLN A 212 -16.23 -0.27 -0.30
CA GLN A 212 -16.43 -0.37 -1.75
C GLN A 212 -15.92 0.88 -2.48
N LYS A 213 -16.22 2.08 -1.96
CA LYS A 213 -15.71 3.33 -2.52
C LYS A 213 -14.18 3.36 -2.51
N SER A 214 -13.57 3.00 -1.39
CA SER A 214 -12.11 2.95 -1.29
C SER A 214 -11.48 1.89 -2.19
N LEU A 215 -12.12 0.73 -2.36
CA LEU A 215 -11.67 -0.31 -3.28
C LEU A 215 -11.54 0.17 -4.72
N SER A 216 -12.49 0.99 -5.19
CA SER A 216 -12.43 1.57 -6.54
C SER A 216 -11.27 2.57 -6.72
N GLY A 217 -10.78 3.13 -5.62
CA GLY A 217 -9.65 4.07 -5.61
C GLY A 217 -8.29 3.41 -5.38
N LEU A 218 -8.23 2.15 -4.94
CA LEU A 218 -6.97 1.41 -4.83
C LEU A 218 -6.49 1.05 -6.25
N ILE A 219 -5.52 1.81 -6.75
CA ILE A 219 -5.03 1.69 -8.11
C ILE A 219 -4.15 0.45 -8.23
N PHE A 220 -4.36 -0.33 -9.29
CA PHE A 220 -3.38 -1.30 -9.78
C PHE A 220 -2.48 -0.61 -10.80
N HIS A 221 -1.20 -0.45 -10.50
CA HIS A 221 -0.26 0.11 -11.46
C HIS A 221 0.31 -0.99 -12.36
N TYR A 222 -0.44 -1.32 -13.41
CA TYR A 222 0.01 -2.23 -14.48
C TYR A 222 1.28 -1.71 -15.18
N ASP A 223 1.48 -0.40 -15.21
CA ASP A 223 2.66 0.22 -15.84
C ASP A 223 3.95 -0.10 -15.09
N LEU A 224 3.90 -0.31 -13.77
CA LEU A 224 5.06 -0.75 -12.98
C LEU A 224 5.45 -2.21 -13.28
N GLU A 225 4.52 -3.04 -13.77
CA GLU A 225 4.82 -4.42 -14.21
C GLU A 225 5.64 -4.43 -15.51
N THR A 226 5.49 -3.42 -16.37
CA THR A 226 6.18 -3.36 -17.67
C THR A 226 7.69 -3.13 -17.57
N TYR A 227 8.18 -2.61 -16.43
CA TYR A 227 9.63 -2.50 -16.17
C TYR A 227 10.32 -3.85 -15.96
N HIS A 228 9.58 -4.95 -15.78
CA HIS A 228 10.15 -6.30 -15.85
C HIS A 228 10.60 -6.70 -17.26
N HIS A 229 10.08 -6.05 -18.31
CA HIS A 229 10.38 -6.41 -19.71
C HIS A 229 11.58 -5.66 -20.31
N TRP A 230 12.16 -4.70 -19.59
CA TRP A 230 13.40 -4.01 -20.03
C TRP A 230 14.65 -4.71 -19.47
N SER A 231 14.66 -6.04 -19.56
CA SER A 231 15.91 -6.80 -19.43
C SER A 231 16.77 -6.54 -20.69
N PRO A 232 18.06 -6.22 -20.57
CA PRO A 232 18.93 -5.89 -21.72
C PRO A 232 19.31 -7.10 -22.58
N TYR A 233 18.52 -8.17 -22.57
CA TYR A 233 18.73 -9.36 -23.41
C TYR A 233 17.77 -9.38 -24.61
N TYR A 234 17.67 -8.28 -25.34
CA TYR A 234 17.24 -8.29 -26.74
C TYR A 234 17.96 -7.18 -27.51
N TYR A 235 19.12 -7.58 -28.07
CA TYR A 235 19.82 -7.18 -29.31
C TYR A 235 21.32 -7.13 -29.11
#